data_AF-L8IK85-F1
#
_entry.id   AF-L8IK85-F1
#
_cell.length_a   1.000
_cell.length_b   1.000
_cell.length_c   1.000
_cell.angle_alpha   90.00
_cell.angle_beta   90.00
_cell.angle_gamma   90.00
#
_symmetry.space_group_name_H-M   'P 1'
#
loop_
_entity.id
_entity.type
_entity.pdbx_description
1 polymer ?
#
loop_
_entity_poly.entity_id
_entity_poly.type
_entity_poly.pdbx_seq_one_letter_code
_entity_poly.pdbx_strand_id
1 'polypeptide(L)'
;MALKSMWLVFLMSCVISTEVLDATIVRPSCATGWFYHGPYCYGYFRKLRNWSEAELECQSYGNGAHLASVLNLKEASTIAKYIRAYQRNKPVWIGLHDPQKKHHWQWVDGAVYIYRSLSGKSVGENKYCAVMNAKTNFLTWTSKECDERQHFLCKYRP
;
A
#
# COMPACT_ATOMS: atom_id res chain seq x y z
N MET A 1 53.71 6.00 64.94
CA MET A 1 54.63 6.05 63.78
C MET A 1 54.03 5.23 62.66
N ALA A 2 53.96 5.83 61.46
CA ALA A 2 53.73 5.28 60.10
C ALA A 2 52.63 4.21 59.93
N LEU A 3 51.46 4.47 59.33
CA LEU A 3 51.13 4.96 57.97
C LEU A 3 51.68 4.10 56.82
N LYS A 4 50.75 3.39 56.15
CA LYS A 4 50.60 3.11 54.70
C LYS A 4 49.46 2.08 54.57
N SER A 5 48.55 2.09 53.60
CA SER A 5 48.17 3.01 52.54
C SER A 5 46.87 2.44 51.93
N MET A 6 45.97 3.34 51.50
CA MET A 6 44.75 3.15 50.70
C MET A 6 44.78 2.00 49.70
N TRP A 7 43.66 1.26 49.56
CA TRP A 7 42.97 0.80 48.32
C TRP A 7 41.60 0.26 48.81
N LEU A 8 40.41 0.44 48.25
CA LEU A 8 39.78 1.33 47.28
C LEU A 8 38.25 1.06 47.37
N VAL A 9 37.46 1.92 46.75
CA VAL A 9 36.02 2.16 46.94
C VAL A 9 35.15 1.19 46.09
N PHE A 10 34.03 0.73 46.68
CA PHE A 10 32.79 0.20 46.05
C PHE A 10 32.95 -1.13 45.26
N LEU A 11 32.02 -2.07 45.34
CA LEU A 11 30.77 -2.04 44.57
C LEU A 11 29.76 -3.02 45.17
N MET A 12 28.56 -2.51 45.48
CA MET A 12 27.32 -3.28 45.49
C MET A 12 27.20 -3.97 44.14
N SER A 13 27.49 -5.27 44.07
CA SER A 13 27.14 -6.06 42.88
C SER A 13 25.64 -6.33 42.93
N CYS A 14 24.84 -5.31 42.61
CA CYS A 14 23.50 -5.53 42.10
C CYS A 14 23.70 -6.10 40.70
N VAL A 15 23.81 -7.42 40.59
CA VAL A 15 23.68 -8.09 39.31
C VAL A 15 22.22 -7.91 38.93
N ILE A 16 21.93 -6.79 38.29
CA ILE A 16 20.67 -6.60 37.59
C ILE A 16 20.75 -7.60 36.45
N SER A 17 20.15 -8.77 36.65
CA SER A 17 19.82 -9.69 35.57
C SER A 17 18.90 -8.92 34.64
N THR A 18 19.47 -8.20 33.67
CA THR A 18 18.72 -7.68 32.55
C THR A 18 18.29 -8.91 31.77
N GLU A 19 17.09 -9.40 32.04
CA GLU A 19 16.40 -10.27 31.11
C GLU A 19 16.23 -9.46 29.82
N VAL A 20 17.19 -9.62 28.91
CA VAL A 20 17.03 -9.18 27.54
C VAL A 20 15.88 -10.04 27.01
N LEU A 21 14.67 -9.50 27.06
CA LEU A 21 13.57 -9.99 26.25
C LEU A 21 14.10 -9.97 24.83
N ASP A 22 14.47 -11.14 24.33
CA ASP A 22 14.85 -11.36 22.93
C ASP A 22 13.63 -10.96 22.11
N ALA A 23 13.60 -9.69 21.72
CA ALA A 23 12.63 -9.15 20.82
C ALA A 23 12.91 -9.82 19.50
N THR A 24 12.30 -11.00 19.29
CA THR A 24 12.20 -11.61 17.98
C THR A 24 11.80 -10.49 17.03
N ILE A 25 12.70 -10.13 16.11
CA ILE A 25 12.42 -9.10 15.12
C ILE A 25 11.34 -9.71 14.21
N VAL A 26 10.07 -9.52 14.58
CA VAL A 26 8.94 -9.86 13.73
C VAL A 26 9.02 -8.90 12.57
N ARG A 27 9.71 -9.32 11.50
CA ARG A 27 9.70 -8.58 10.25
C ARG A 27 8.25 -8.51 9.82
N PRO A 28 7.67 -7.31 9.66
CA PRO A 28 6.29 -7.18 9.21
C PRO A 28 6.17 -7.94 7.88
N SER A 29 5.36 -9.01 7.89
CA SER A 29 5.09 -9.81 6.70
C SER A 29 3.68 -9.48 6.21
N CYS A 30 3.46 -9.66 4.91
CA CYS A 30 2.13 -9.44 4.37
C CYS A 30 1.16 -10.50 4.88
N ALA A 31 -0.10 -10.10 5.06
CA ALA A 31 -1.18 -11.03 5.34
C ALA A 31 -1.25 -12.14 4.28
N THR A 32 -1.78 -13.31 4.64
CA THR A 32 -1.87 -14.45 3.73
C THR A 32 -2.58 -14.07 2.42
N GLY A 33 -1.95 -14.38 1.28
CA GLY A 33 -2.47 -14.08 -0.05
C GLY A 33 -2.10 -12.70 -0.61
N TRP A 34 -1.48 -11.84 0.20
CA TRP A 34 -0.94 -10.56 -0.24
C TRP A 34 0.52 -10.71 -0.67
N PHE A 35 0.94 -9.98 -1.68
CA PHE A 35 2.34 -9.99 -2.13
C PHE A 35 3.10 -8.77 -1.59
N TYR A 36 4.38 -8.99 -1.28
CA TYR A 36 5.30 -7.96 -0.80
C TYR A 36 6.05 -7.32 -1.97
N HIS A 37 6.08 -5.98 -2.03
CA HIS A 37 6.93 -5.24 -2.95
C HIS A 37 7.35 -3.88 -2.37
N GLY A 38 8.67 -3.65 -2.30
CA GLY A 38 9.20 -2.46 -1.64
C GLY A 38 8.89 -2.53 -0.15
N PRO A 39 8.31 -1.48 0.46
CA PRO A 39 7.86 -1.50 1.85
C PRO A 39 6.35 -1.77 1.99
N TYR A 40 5.67 -2.27 0.95
CA TYR A 40 4.21 -2.39 0.93
C TYR A 40 3.74 -3.82 0.64
N CYS A 41 2.54 -4.10 1.11
CA CYS A 41 1.77 -5.30 0.83
C CYS A 41 0.60 -4.96 -0.10
N TYR A 42 0.32 -5.85 -1.05
CA TYR A 42 -0.75 -5.66 -2.03
C TYR A 42 -1.64 -6.89 -2.13
N GLY A 43 -2.96 -6.65 -2.20
CA GLY A 43 -3.97 -7.70 -2.25
C GLY A 43 -4.91 -7.48 -3.43
N TYR A 44 -5.03 -8.46 -4.32
CA TYR A 44 -5.96 -8.43 -5.44
C TYR A 44 -7.25 -9.16 -5.12
N PHE A 45 -8.37 -8.45 -5.16
CA PHE A 45 -9.68 -8.97 -4.78
C PHE A 45 -10.58 -9.16 -6.00
N ARG A 46 -10.89 -10.43 -6.30
CA ARG A 46 -11.81 -10.83 -7.38
C ARG A 46 -13.29 -10.71 -6.96
N LYS A 47 -13.67 -9.59 -6.35
CA LYS A 47 -15.05 -9.25 -5.97
C LYS A 47 -15.50 -8.02 -6.74
N LEU A 48 -16.77 -7.94 -7.14
CA LEU A 48 -17.29 -6.82 -7.91
C LEU A 48 -17.87 -5.75 -6.97
N ARG A 49 -17.15 -4.64 -6.85
CA ARG A 49 -17.48 -3.49 -6.00
C ARG A 49 -17.47 -2.20 -6.81
N ASN A 50 -18.35 -1.28 -6.48
CA ASN A 50 -18.14 0.11 -6.90
C ASN A 50 -16.89 0.68 -6.22
N TRP A 51 -16.40 1.84 -6.68
CA TRP A 51 -15.13 2.36 -6.19
C TRP A 51 -15.14 2.63 -4.67
N SER A 52 -16.24 3.20 -4.15
CA SER A 52 -16.37 3.49 -2.72
C SER A 52 -16.47 2.23 -1.86
N GLU A 53 -17.23 1.23 -2.30
CA GLU A 53 -17.31 -0.07 -1.62
C GLU A 53 -15.94 -0.78 -1.60
N ALA A 54 -15.16 -0.67 -2.69
CA ALA A 54 -13.83 -1.26 -2.78
C ALA A 54 -12.84 -0.57 -1.82
N GLU A 55 -12.90 0.75 -1.71
CA GLU A 55 -12.11 1.52 -0.75
C GLU A 55 -12.43 1.14 0.70
N LEU A 56 -13.72 1.08 1.05
CA LEU A 56 -14.16 0.62 2.38
C LEU A 56 -13.69 -0.81 2.67
N GLU A 57 -13.71 -1.70 1.68
CA GLU A 57 -13.21 -3.07 1.85
C GLU A 57 -11.68 -3.07 2.05
N CYS A 58 -10.91 -2.22 1.35
CA CYS A 58 -9.48 -2.08 1.60
C CYS A 58 -9.18 -1.57 3.02
N GLN A 59 -9.90 -0.56 3.49
CA GLN A 59 -9.76 0.00 4.84
C GLN A 59 -10.06 -1.03 5.94
N SER A 60 -10.86 -2.05 5.66
CA SER A 60 -11.15 -3.12 6.62
C SER A 60 -9.95 -4.02 6.96
N TYR A 61 -8.87 -4.00 6.17
CA TYR A 61 -7.66 -4.79 6.42
C TYR A 61 -6.67 -4.14 7.39
N GLY A 62 -6.95 -2.93 7.88
CA GLY A 62 -6.17 -2.27 8.92
C GLY A 62 -5.88 -0.80 8.62
N ASN A 63 -5.29 -0.11 9.61
CA ASN A 63 -4.94 1.30 9.49
C ASN A 63 -3.94 1.52 8.34
N GLY A 64 -4.24 2.47 7.45
CA GLY A 64 -3.40 2.79 6.29
C GLY A 64 -3.54 1.82 5.11
N ALA A 65 -4.53 0.91 5.15
CA ALA A 65 -4.92 0.12 3.99
C ALA A 65 -5.94 0.87 3.12
N HIS A 66 -5.62 1.01 1.84
CA HIS A 66 -6.41 1.78 0.88
C HIS A 66 -6.42 1.07 -0.48
N LEU A 67 -7.31 1.49 -1.39
CA LEU A 67 -7.12 1.21 -2.80
C LEU A 67 -5.73 1.69 -3.24
N ALA A 68 -5.04 0.85 -4.02
CA ALA A 68 -3.62 1.01 -4.22
C ALA A 68 -3.25 2.30 -4.95
N SER A 69 -2.30 3.05 -4.38
CA SER A 69 -1.49 4.01 -5.12
C SER A 69 -0.40 3.33 -5.93
N VAL A 70 -0.04 3.91 -7.08
CA VAL A 70 1.06 3.44 -7.93
C VAL A 70 1.99 4.60 -8.24
N LEU A 71 3.21 4.53 -7.73
CA LEU A 71 4.10 5.68 -7.60
C LEU A 71 5.24 5.69 -8.61
N ASN A 72 5.50 4.58 -9.29
CA ASN A 72 6.52 4.49 -10.33
C ASN A 72 6.29 3.28 -11.26
N LEU A 73 7.05 3.24 -12.36
CA LEU A 73 6.97 2.19 -13.38
C LEU A 73 7.33 0.79 -12.86
N LYS A 74 8.28 0.68 -11.92
CA LYS A 74 8.73 -0.61 -11.37
C LYS A 74 7.63 -1.25 -10.52
N GLU A 75 6.98 -0.45 -9.69
CA GLU A 75 5.80 -0.82 -8.92
C GLU A 75 4.65 -1.22 -9.84
N ALA A 76 4.31 -0.39 -10.83
CA ALA A 76 3.27 -0.67 -11.83
C ALA A 76 3.51 -2.01 -12.55
N SER A 77 4.75 -2.27 -12.98
CA SER A 77 5.12 -3.52 -13.67
C SER A 77 4.97 -4.74 -12.77
N THR A 78 5.31 -4.61 -11.48
CA THR A 78 5.18 -5.69 -10.49
C THR A 78 3.71 -5.99 -10.20
N ILE A 79 2.91 -4.96 -9.94
CA ILE A 79 1.46 -5.07 -9.74
C ILE A 79 0.80 -5.69 -10.97
N ALA A 80 1.15 -5.24 -12.17
CA ALA A 80 0.62 -5.76 -13.42
C ALA A 80 0.94 -7.25 -13.61
N LYS A 81 2.17 -7.68 -13.29
CA LYS A 81 2.55 -9.11 -13.30
C LYS A 81 1.72 -9.91 -12.30
N TYR A 82 1.54 -9.39 -11.08
CA TYR A 82 0.73 -10.03 -10.04
C TYR A 82 -0.73 -10.19 -10.47
N ILE A 83 -1.39 -9.13 -10.95
CA ILE A 83 -2.77 -9.20 -11.45
C ILE A 83 -2.89 -10.19 -12.62
N ARG A 84 -1.92 -10.18 -13.55
CA ARG A 84 -1.90 -11.10 -14.71
C ARG A 84 -1.76 -12.58 -14.36
N ALA A 85 -1.28 -12.91 -13.15
CA ALA A 85 -1.28 -14.27 -12.65
C ALA A 85 -2.72 -14.76 -12.33
N TYR A 86 -3.65 -13.84 -12.08
CA TYR A 86 -5.06 -14.16 -11.79
C TYR A 86 -6.00 -13.93 -13.00
N GLN A 87 -5.81 -12.86 -13.78
CA GLN A 87 -6.68 -12.52 -14.92
C GLN A 87 -6.04 -11.55 -15.92
N ARG A 88 -6.57 -11.46 -17.16
CA ARG A 88 -5.99 -10.63 -18.25
C ARG A 88 -6.98 -9.72 -19.00
N ASN A 89 -8.25 -9.70 -18.63
CA ASN A 89 -9.33 -9.14 -19.46
C ASN A 89 -10.30 -8.20 -18.72
N LYS A 90 -10.23 -8.10 -17.40
CA LYS A 90 -11.09 -7.22 -16.60
C LYS A 90 -10.30 -6.04 -16.04
N PRO A 91 -10.82 -4.81 -16.08
CA PRO A 91 -10.18 -3.68 -15.43
C PRO A 91 -10.18 -3.85 -13.91
N VAL A 92 -9.28 -3.14 -13.23
CA VAL A 92 -9.09 -3.24 -11.77
C VAL A 92 -9.07 -1.86 -11.14
N TRP A 93 -9.93 -1.60 -10.15
CA TRP A 93 -9.92 -0.35 -9.39
C TRP A 93 -8.58 -0.15 -8.67
N ILE A 94 -8.16 1.12 -8.66
CA ILE A 94 -7.02 1.65 -7.92
C ILE A 94 -7.43 2.95 -7.22
N GLY A 95 -6.58 3.47 -6.34
CA GLY A 95 -6.92 4.59 -5.46
C GLY A 95 -6.96 5.96 -6.13
N LEU A 96 -6.75 6.06 -7.45
CA LEU A 96 -6.70 7.34 -8.15
C LEU A 96 -8.13 7.82 -8.47
N HIS A 97 -8.48 9.03 -8.04
CA HIS A 97 -9.79 9.62 -8.27
C HIS A 97 -9.73 11.16 -8.42
N ASP A 98 -10.79 11.76 -8.97
CA ASP A 98 -10.99 13.22 -9.11
C ASP A 98 -12.25 13.64 -8.32
N PRO A 99 -12.14 13.88 -7.01
CA PRO A 99 -13.30 14.13 -6.15
C PRO A 99 -14.01 15.44 -6.47
N GLN A 100 -13.27 16.44 -6.96
CA GLN A 100 -13.81 17.77 -7.25
C GLN A 100 -14.39 17.89 -8.65
N LYS A 101 -14.27 16.82 -9.48
CA LYS A 101 -14.74 16.81 -10.88
C LYS A 101 -14.15 17.95 -11.70
N LYS A 102 -12.89 18.31 -11.40
CA LYS A 102 -12.17 19.45 -11.96
C LYS A 102 -10.87 19.02 -12.65
N HIS A 103 -10.76 17.74 -13.01
CA HIS A 103 -9.57 17.10 -13.55
C HIS A 103 -8.36 17.14 -12.61
N HIS A 104 -8.61 17.22 -11.31
CA HIS A 104 -7.60 17.23 -10.27
C HIS A 104 -7.52 15.85 -9.62
N TRP A 105 -6.72 14.98 -10.24
CA TRP A 105 -6.56 13.61 -9.81
C TRP A 105 -5.61 13.48 -8.61
N GLN A 106 -6.03 12.70 -7.62
CA GLN A 106 -5.27 12.43 -6.40
C GLN A 106 -5.42 10.96 -5.99
N TRP A 107 -4.46 10.46 -5.20
CA TRP A 107 -4.56 9.16 -4.58
C TRP A 107 -5.36 9.25 -3.27
N VAL A 108 -6.24 8.29 -3.02
CA VAL A 108 -7.07 8.24 -1.81
C VAL A 108 -6.24 8.06 -0.52
N ASP A 109 -5.05 7.45 -0.63
CA ASP A 109 -4.09 7.28 0.47
C ASP A 109 -3.24 8.55 0.74
N GLY A 110 -3.49 9.64 0.01
CA GLY A 110 -2.76 10.91 0.13
C GLY A 110 -1.38 10.92 -0.53
N ALA A 111 -0.97 9.86 -1.23
CA ALA A 111 0.29 9.86 -1.95
C ALA A 111 0.33 10.93 -3.06
N VAL A 112 1.52 11.45 -3.35
CA VAL A 112 1.69 12.47 -4.39
C VAL A 112 1.58 11.84 -5.78
N TYR A 113 0.70 12.37 -6.62
CA TYR A 113 0.47 11.88 -7.98
C TYR A 113 1.51 12.40 -9.00
N ILE A 114 2.75 11.88 -8.89
CA ILE A 114 3.87 12.22 -9.80
C ILE A 114 3.91 11.28 -11.01
N TYR A 115 3.73 9.97 -10.81
CA TYR A 115 3.71 8.99 -11.88
C TYR A 115 2.36 8.96 -12.60
N ARG A 116 2.26 9.70 -13.70
CA ARG A 116 1.02 9.90 -14.46
C ARG A 116 0.91 8.87 -15.60
N SER A 117 0.20 7.78 -15.36
CA SER A 117 -0.12 6.76 -16.38
C SER A 117 -1.61 6.78 -16.80
N LEU A 118 -2.36 7.79 -16.36
CA LEU A 118 -3.75 7.98 -16.78
C LEU A 118 -3.79 8.36 -18.27
N SER A 119 -4.50 7.56 -19.05
CA SER A 119 -4.63 7.66 -20.50
C SER A 119 -6.08 7.95 -20.89
N GLY A 120 -6.25 8.75 -21.95
CA GLY A 120 -7.56 9.16 -22.47
C GLY A 120 -7.91 10.61 -22.16
N LYS A 121 -8.72 11.23 -23.02
CA LYS A 121 -9.32 12.54 -22.76
C LYS A 121 -10.51 12.33 -21.84
N SER A 122 -10.40 12.70 -20.57
CA SER A 122 -11.53 12.78 -19.63
C SER A 122 -12.42 14.00 -19.89
N VAL A 123 -12.50 14.48 -21.13
CA VAL A 123 -13.22 15.72 -21.45
C VAL A 123 -14.70 15.37 -21.62
N GLY A 124 -15.53 15.76 -20.65
CA GLY A 124 -16.99 15.73 -20.73
C GLY A 124 -17.68 14.43 -20.31
N GLU A 125 -16.96 13.44 -19.77
CA GLU A 125 -17.57 12.19 -19.29
C GLU A 125 -17.59 12.15 -17.74
N ASN A 126 -18.67 11.65 -17.14
CA ASN A 126 -18.87 11.48 -15.68
C ASN A 126 -17.94 10.41 -15.06
N LYS A 127 -16.67 10.37 -15.46
CA LYS A 127 -15.69 9.34 -15.15
C LYS A 127 -14.62 9.89 -14.22
N TYR A 128 -14.79 9.68 -12.92
CA TYR A 128 -13.97 10.29 -11.86
C TYR A 128 -13.16 9.29 -11.02
N CYS A 129 -13.24 7.99 -11.35
CA CYS A 129 -12.49 6.94 -10.65
C CYS A 129 -11.61 6.19 -11.66
N ALA A 130 -10.38 5.83 -11.29
CA ALA A 130 -9.44 5.20 -12.20
C ALA A 130 -9.38 3.69 -12.05
N VAL A 131 -9.28 2.99 -13.19
CA VAL A 131 -8.95 1.57 -13.27
C VAL A 131 -7.63 1.33 -13.97
N MET A 132 -6.96 0.23 -13.62
CA MET A 132 -5.96 -0.41 -14.47
C MET A 132 -6.59 -1.02 -15.71
N ASN A 133 -6.11 -0.63 -16.89
CA ASN A 133 -6.64 -1.07 -18.16
C ASN A 133 -6.05 -2.42 -18.56
N ALA A 134 -6.88 -3.46 -18.61
CA ALA A 134 -6.46 -4.80 -19.03
C ALA A 134 -5.89 -4.84 -20.46
N LYS A 135 -6.38 -3.99 -21.38
CA LYS A 135 -5.92 -3.93 -22.78
C LYS A 135 -4.47 -3.46 -22.90
N THR A 136 -3.97 -2.72 -21.92
CA THR A 136 -2.58 -2.25 -21.86
C THR A 136 -1.74 -3.07 -20.89
N ASN A 137 -2.13 -4.33 -20.66
CA ASN A 137 -1.49 -5.24 -19.71
C ASN A 137 -1.42 -4.67 -18.29
N PHE A 138 -2.39 -3.83 -17.90
CA PHE A 138 -2.45 -3.14 -16.61
C PHE A 138 -1.33 -2.12 -16.37
N LEU A 139 -0.71 -1.59 -17.44
CA LEU A 139 0.35 -0.58 -17.33
C LEU A 139 -0.15 0.86 -17.45
N THR A 140 -1.37 1.06 -17.97
CA THR A 140 -2.01 2.38 -18.05
C THR A 140 -3.33 2.41 -17.30
N TRP A 141 -3.70 3.61 -16.85
CA TRP A 141 -4.97 3.86 -16.18
C TRP A 141 -5.97 4.47 -17.15
N THR A 142 -7.25 4.23 -16.93
CA THR A 142 -8.35 4.92 -17.62
C THR A 142 -9.41 5.33 -16.62
N SER A 143 -10.08 6.45 -16.84
CA SER A 143 -11.20 6.87 -15.99
C SER A 143 -12.47 6.06 -16.31
N LYS A 144 -13.27 5.79 -15.27
CA LYS A 144 -14.58 5.13 -15.32
C LYS A 144 -15.56 5.82 -14.37
N GLU A 145 -16.85 5.56 -14.58
CA GLU A 145 -17.89 5.96 -13.63
C GLU A 145 -17.70 5.19 -12.32
N CYS A 146 -17.72 5.91 -11.20
CA CYS A 146 -17.37 5.34 -9.89
C CYS A 146 -18.36 4.25 -9.42
N ASP A 147 -19.59 4.27 -9.92
CA ASP A 147 -20.65 3.31 -9.61
C ASP A 147 -20.52 1.99 -10.39
N GLU A 148 -19.65 1.93 -11.41
CA GLU A 148 -19.34 0.67 -12.10
C GLU A 148 -18.73 -0.34 -11.10
N ARG A 149 -19.10 -1.62 -11.23
CA ARG A 149 -18.58 -2.67 -10.36
C ARG A 149 -17.37 -3.34 -10.99
N GLN A 150 -16.21 -3.28 -10.35
CA GLN A 150 -14.96 -3.90 -10.81
C GLN A 150 -14.27 -4.67 -9.69
N HIS A 151 -13.30 -5.50 -10.07
CA HIS A 151 -12.29 -6.04 -9.15
C HIS A 151 -11.36 -4.92 -8.68
N PHE A 152 -10.65 -5.11 -7.58
CA PHE A 152 -9.87 -4.03 -6.98
C PHE A 152 -8.54 -4.52 -6.38
N LEU A 153 -7.61 -3.58 -6.25
CA LEU A 153 -6.30 -3.81 -5.66
C LEU A 153 -6.16 -2.93 -4.41
N CYS A 154 -5.89 -3.55 -3.27
CA CYS A 154 -5.57 -2.85 -2.04
C CYS A 154 -4.05 -2.78 -1.83
N LYS A 155 -3.61 -1.78 -1.06
CA LYS A 155 -2.22 -1.56 -0.65
C LYS A 155 -2.19 -1.11 0.81
N TYR A 156 -1.24 -1.62 1.59
CA TYR A 156 -0.93 -1.10 2.92
C TYR A 156 0.56 -1.23 3.22
N ARG A 157 1.03 -0.51 4.23
CA ARG A 157 2.38 -0.68 4.80
C ARG A 157 2.25 -1.56 6.05
N PRO A 158 2.91 -2.73 6.10
CA PRO A 158 2.82 -3.65 7.25
C PRO A 158 3.55 -3.09 8.48
#